data_AF-A0A2W4LH02-F1
#
_entry.id   AF-A0A2W4LH02-F1
#
_cell.length_a   1.000
_cell.length_b   1.000
_cell.length_c   1.000
_cell.angle_alpha   90.00
_cell.angle_beta   90.00
_cell.angle_gamma   90.00
#
_symmetry.space_group_name_H-M   'P 1'
#
loop_
_entity.id
_entity.type
_entity.pdbx_description
1 polymer ?
#
loop_
_entity_poly.entity_id
_entity_poly.type
_entity_poly.pdbx_seq_one_letter_code
_entity_poly.pdbx_strand_id
1 'polypeptide(L)' 'MTQAKRSHTTEHGWSAQARQAEQLRREAEAGRAVLTVASHSTDANECRELLEMLGLEPSLARSR' A
#
# COMPACT_ATOMS: atom_id res chain seq x y z
N MET A 1 46.92 -16.88 -8.39
CA MET A 1 45.62 -16.63 -9.04
C MET A 1 44.53 -16.88 -8.00
N THR A 2 44.07 -15.83 -7.32
CA THR A 2 43.07 -15.93 -6.24
C THR A 2 41.68 -15.65 -6.82
N GLN A 3 40.83 -16.68 -6.84
CA GLN A 3 39.45 -16.60 -7.30
C GLN A 3 38.59 -15.93 -6.20
N ALA A 4 38.28 -14.65 -6.35
CA ALA A 4 37.27 -13.97 -5.55
C ALA A 4 35.90 -14.51 -5.94
N LYS A 5 35.30 -15.30 -5.05
CA LYS A 5 33.98 -15.90 -5.23
C LYS A 5 32.94 -14.79 -5.30
N ARG A 6 32.37 -14.65 -6.50
CA ARG A 6 31.31 -13.71 -6.89
C ARG A 6 30.27 -13.53 -5.77
N SER A 7 30.03 -12.27 -5.40
CA SER A 7 28.86 -11.82 -4.64
C SER A 7 27.60 -12.29 -5.36
N HIS A 8 27.06 -13.42 -4.93
CA HIS A 8 25.85 -14.00 -5.49
C HIS A 8 24.65 -13.32 -4.82
N THR A 9 24.26 -12.18 -5.38
CA THR A 9 22.89 -11.65 -5.42
C THR A 9 21.89 -12.33 -4.46
N THR A 10 21.82 -11.85 -3.22
CA THR A 10 20.65 -12.03 -2.35
C THR A 10 19.54 -11.06 -2.76
N GLU A 11 19.13 -11.07 -4.03
CA GLU A 11 17.99 -10.27 -4.52
C GLU A 11 16.78 -11.12 -4.91
N HIS A 12 16.79 -12.42 -4.62
CA HIS A 12 15.70 -13.34 -4.95
C HIS A 12 15.12 -14.03 -3.72
N GLY A 13 14.58 -13.23 -2.79
CA GLY A 13 14.01 -13.75 -1.55
C GLY A 13 12.79 -13.00 -1.03
N TRP A 14 12.00 -12.35 -1.88
CA TRP A 14 10.69 -11.85 -1.43
C TRP A 14 9.81 -13.08 -1.16
N SER A 15 9.77 -13.54 0.09
CA SER A 15 8.98 -14.68 0.52
C SER A 15 7.48 -14.38 0.38
N ALA A 16 6.64 -15.41 0.24
CA ALA A 16 5.19 -15.23 0.25
C ALA A 16 4.72 -14.45 1.49
N GLN A 17 5.35 -14.71 2.64
CA GLN A 17 5.11 -13.99 3.89
C GLN A 17 5.45 -12.50 3.80
N ALA A 18 6.57 -12.14 3.16
CA ALA A 18 6.91 -10.73 2.95
C ALA A 18 5.90 -10.02 2.04
N ARG A 19 5.36 -10.70 1.00
CA ARG A 19 4.30 -10.11 0.14
C ARG A 19 3.03 -9.90 0.94
N GLN A 20 2.65 -10.87 1.75
CA GLN A 20 1.47 -10.78 2.59
C GLN A 20 1.60 -9.66 3.62
N ALA A 21 2.77 -9.52 4.28
CA ALA A 21 3.01 -8.44 5.22
C ALA A 21 2.93 -7.06 4.55
N GLU A 22 3.53 -6.91 3.37
CA GLU A 22 3.45 -5.67 2.58
C GLU A 22 2.00 -5.36 2.15
N GLN A 23 1.26 -6.37 1.71
CA GLN A 23 -0.14 -6.22 1.33
C GLN A 23 -0.99 -5.72 2.50
N LEU A 24 -0.82 -6.29 3.69
CA LEU A 24 -1.53 -5.85 4.89
C LEU A 24 -1.18 -4.41 5.28
N ARG A 25 0.09 -4.00 5.12
CA ARG A 25 0.51 -2.61 5.35
C ARG A 25 -0.13 -1.65 4.36
N ARG A 26 -0.12 -2.00 3.07
CA ARG A 26 -0.77 -1.22 2.02
C ARG A 26 -2.26 -1.05 2.26
N GLU A 27 -2.96 -2.12 2.65
CA GLU A 27 -4.38 -2.05 2.98
C GLU A 27 -4.65 -1.13 4.19
N ALA A 28 -3.81 -1.19 5.23
CA ALA A 28 -3.93 -0.31 6.38
C ALA A 28 -3.69 1.16 6.02
N GLU A 29 -2.67 1.43 5.19
CA GLU A 29 -2.37 2.78 4.70
C GLU A 29 -3.47 3.31 3.77
N ALA A 30 -4.01 2.46 2.89
CA ALA A 30 -5.14 2.80 2.02
C ALA A 30 -6.38 3.19 2.84
N GLY A 31 -6.73 2.42 3.88
CA GLY A 31 -7.84 2.78 4.77
C GLY A 31 -7.64 4.13 5.47
N ARG A 32 -6.41 4.45 5.89
CA ARG A 32 -6.09 5.77 6.47
C ARG A 32 -6.18 6.88 5.43
N ALA A 33 -5.75 6.63 4.20
CA ALA A 33 -5.86 7.59 3.10
C ALA A 33 -7.32 7.90 2.79
N VAL A 34 -8.20 6.89 2.75
CA VAL A 34 -9.65 7.09 2.57
C VAL A 34 -10.21 8.01 3.67
N LEU A 35 -9.92 7.72 4.94
CA LEU A 35 -10.37 8.56 6.06
C LEU A 35 -9.82 9.98 6.00
N THR A 36 -8.60 10.15 5.50
CA THR A 36 -7.97 11.46 5.34
C THR A 36 -8.71 12.27 4.28
N VAL A 37 -8.97 11.69 3.11
CA VAL A 37 -9.73 12.35 2.02
C VAL A 37 -11.14 12.69 2.50
N ALA A 38 -11.84 11.74 3.13
CA ALA A 38 -13.18 11.94 3.65
C ALA A 38 -13.27 13.01 4.76
N SER A 39 -12.20 13.20 5.54
CA SER A 39 -12.17 14.24 6.59
C SER A 39 -11.91 15.65 6.05
N HIS A 40 -11.33 15.78 4.84
CA HIS A 40 -10.98 17.07 4.24
C HIS A 40 -11.91 17.47 3.09
N SER A 41 -12.68 16.53 2.55
CA SER A 41 -13.67 16.83 1.53
C SER A 41 -15.00 17.25 2.16
N THR A 42 -15.60 18.31 1.63
CA THR A 42 -16.88 18.85 2.08
C THR A 42 -18.04 18.43 1.18
N ASP A 43 -17.75 17.85 0.01
CA ASP A 43 -18.73 17.35 -0.95
C ASP A 43 -18.54 15.84 -1.19
N ALA A 44 -19.64 15.08 -1.14
CA ALA A 44 -19.58 13.62 -1.25
C ALA A 44 -19.18 13.13 -2.66
N ASN A 45 -19.50 13.90 -3.71
CA ASN A 45 -19.11 13.55 -5.07
C ASN A 45 -17.63 13.87 -5.31
N GLU A 46 -17.16 15.03 -4.84
CA GLU A 46 -15.74 15.38 -4.90
C GLU A 46 -14.89 14.37 -4.13
N CYS A 47 -15.33 13.98 -2.93
CA CYS A 47 -14.67 12.94 -2.14
C CYS A 47 -14.54 11.64 -2.94
N ARG A 48 -15.63 11.20 -3.59
CA ARG A 48 -15.62 9.99 -4.43
C ARG A 48 -14.64 10.13 -5.61
N GLU A 49 -14.68 11.24 -6.33
CA GLU A 49 -13.78 11.47 -7.47
C GLU A 49 -12.31 11.45 -7.05
N LEU A 50 -11.99 12.06 -5.90
CA LEU A 50 -10.64 12.03 -5.34
C LEU A 50 -10.20 10.62 -4.95
N LEU A 51 -11.09 9.82 -4.37
CA LEU A 51 -10.80 8.41 -4.04
C LEU A 51 -10.56 7.58 -5.32
N GLU A 52 -11.38 7.79 -6.36
CA GLU A 52 -11.22 7.13 -7.67
C GLU A 52 -9.89 7.50 -8.33
N MET A 53 -9.49 8.78 -8.32
CA MET A 53 -8.20 9.24 -8.84
C MET A 53 -7.01 8.62 -8.12
N LEU A 54 -7.15 8.34 -6.82
CA LEU A 54 -6.13 7.71 -6.00
C LEU A 54 -6.18 6.17 -6.06
N GLY A 55 -7.16 5.58 -6.75
CA GLY A 55 -7.39 4.14 -6.79
C GLY A 55 -7.74 3.56 -5.41
N LEU A 56 -8.39 4.36 -4.56
CA LEU A 56 -8.78 3.98 -3.20
C LEU A 56 -10.24 3.55 -3.18
N GLU A 57 -10.50 2.37 -2.64
CA GLU A 57 -11.85 1.88 -2.42
C GLU A 57 -12.41 2.43 -1.09
N PRO A 58 -13.61 3.05 -1.08
CA PRO A 58 -14.24 3.55 0.15
C PRO A 58 -14.42 2.45 1.21
N SER A 59 -14.60 1.21 0.76
CA SER A 59 -14.75 0.02 1.63
C SER A 59 -13.49 -0.32 2.44
N LEU A 60 -12.33 0.23 2.09
CA LEU A 60 -11.08 0.08 2.84
C LEU A 60 -11.04 0.92 4.12
N ALA A 61 -11.94 1.91 4.26
CA ALA A 61 -12.10 2.61 5.52
C ALA A 61 -12.64 1.66 6.59
N ARG A 62 -11.78 1.20 7.49
CA ARG A 62 -12.23 0.53 8.72
C ARG A 62 -12.68 1.57 9.72
N SER A 63 -13.97 1.54 10.09
CA SER A 63 -14.42 2.11 11.35
C SER A 63 -13.72 1.35 12.48
N ARG A 64 -13.14 2.10 13.44
CA ARG A 64 -12.56 1.52 14.65
C ARG A 64 -13.55 0.63 15.40
#